data_AF-A0A7W1EL22-F1
#
_entry.id   AF-A0A7W1EL22-F1
#
_cell.length_a   1.000
_cell.length_b   1.000
_cell.length_c   1.000
_cell.angle_alpha   90.00
_cell.angle_beta   90.00
_cell.angle_gamma   90.00
#
_symmetry.space_group_name_H-M   'P 1'
#
loop_
_entity.id
_entity.type
_entity.pdbx_description
1 polymer ?
#
loop_
_entity_poly.entity_id
_entity_poly.type
_entity_poly.pdbx_seq_one_letter_code
_entity_poly.pdbx_strand_id
1 'polypeptide(L)'
;MNAGDLVKHTGKPEWGIGVVVDCTGDKCTIHFEQKGRLVLQLAAAGPHLAAVPRAGVAADSALLDATRWHSIALPAEQRVKKSKATTTTGAACATCIRPLNRSQYSEDKKLKSCPRCSSKDGREHVFYDYPDAFGQTDARVSDASPDGAQSYCATCRTNDEPLRGARRCSSIALR
;
A
#
# COMPACT_ATOMS: atom_id res chain seq x y z
N MET A 1 -5.28 -28.75 -10.56
CA MET A 1 -4.55 -28.50 -9.31
C MET A 1 -5.59 -28.34 -8.23
N ASN A 2 -5.51 -29.17 -7.21
CA ASN A 2 -6.42 -29.16 -6.06
C ASN A 2 -5.66 -28.66 -4.83
N ALA A 3 -6.40 -28.20 -3.81
CA ALA A 3 -5.82 -27.93 -2.50
C ALA A 3 -5.12 -29.20 -1.96
N GLY A 4 -3.89 -29.03 -1.48
CA GLY A 4 -3.02 -30.11 -1.03
C GLY A 4 -2.03 -30.63 -2.09
N ASP A 5 -2.15 -30.23 -3.36
CA ASP A 5 -1.18 -30.63 -4.38
C ASP A 5 0.17 -29.94 -4.19
N LEU A 6 1.25 -30.72 -4.34
CA LEU A 6 2.62 -30.23 -4.30
C LEU A 6 3.05 -29.77 -5.69
N VAL A 7 3.53 -28.54 -5.77
CA VAL A 7 3.93 -27.88 -7.00
C VAL A 7 5.28 -27.22 -6.85
N LYS A 8 6.12 -27.28 -7.88
CA LYS A 8 7.36 -26.51 -7.96
C LYS A 8 7.27 -25.52 -9.11
N HIS A 9 7.83 -24.34 -8.93
CA HIS A 9 7.87 -23.34 -10.00
C HIS A 9 9.10 -23.54 -10.88
N THR A 10 8.91 -23.94 -12.14
CA THR A 10 9.99 -24.26 -13.09
C THR A 10 10.83 -23.04 -13.46
N GLY A 11 10.22 -21.86 -13.55
CA GLY A 11 10.94 -20.61 -13.82
C GLY A 11 11.64 -20.01 -12.59
N LYS A 12 11.36 -20.53 -11.38
CA LYS A 12 11.85 -19.99 -10.11
C LYS A 12 12.13 -21.14 -9.12
N PRO A 13 13.17 -21.95 -9.37
CA PRO A 13 13.52 -23.07 -8.50
C PRO A 13 13.92 -22.61 -7.08
N GLU A 14 14.37 -21.37 -6.94
CA GLU A 14 14.69 -20.71 -5.66
C GLU A 14 13.52 -20.68 -4.65
N TRP A 15 12.27 -20.81 -5.10
CA TRP A 15 11.11 -20.84 -4.19
C TRP A 15 10.92 -22.19 -3.50
N GLY A 16 11.63 -23.23 -3.97
CA GLY A 16 11.49 -24.58 -3.46
C GLY A 16 10.17 -25.24 -3.85
N ILE A 17 9.79 -26.26 -3.08
CA ILE A 17 8.51 -26.94 -3.24
C ILE A 17 7.44 -26.10 -2.56
N GLY A 18 6.35 -25.86 -3.27
CA GLY A 18 5.17 -25.23 -2.74
C GLY A 18 4.00 -26.17 -2.69
N VAL A 19 3.03 -25.81 -1.88
CA VAL A 19 1.81 -26.58 -1.73
C VAL A 19 0.60 -25.70 -1.94
N VAL A 20 -0.34 -26.19 -2.74
CA VAL A 20 -1.56 -25.47 -3.06
C VAL A 20 -2.43 -25.45 -1.81
N VAL A 21 -2.65 -24.25 -1.26
CA VAL A 21 -3.50 -24.05 -0.08
C VAL A 21 -4.96 -23.96 -0.49
N ASP A 22 -5.23 -23.20 -1.55
CA ASP A 22 -6.58 -22.96 -2.05
C ASP A 22 -6.52 -22.52 -3.51
N CYS A 23 -7.51 -22.92 -4.31
CA CYS A 23 -7.69 -22.40 -5.66
C CYS A 23 -9.12 -21.85 -5.77
N THR A 24 -9.22 -20.52 -5.82
CA THR A 24 -10.49 -19.82 -6.00
C THR A 24 -10.51 -19.22 -7.40
N GLY A 25 -11.31 -19.81 -8.29
CA GLY A 25 -11.46 -19.38 -9.69
C GLY A 25 -10.12 -19.39 -10.44
N ASP A 26 -9.71 -18.23 -10.94
CA ASP A 26 -8.47 -18.06 -11.72
C ASP A 26 -7.19 -17.86 -10.88
N LYS A 27 -7.30 -17.97 -9.54
CA LYS A 27 -6.18 -17.71 -8.62
C LYS A 27 -5.96 -18.90 -7.71
N CYS A 28 -4.72 -19.36 -7.64
CA CYS A 28 -4.29 -20.37 -6.68
C CYS A 28 -3.34 -19.75 -5.67
N THR A 29 -3.65 -19.94 -4.39
CA THR A 29 -2.76 -19.66 -3.26
C THR A 29 -1.85 -20.86 -3.07
N ILE A 30 -0.55 -20.67 -3.25
CA ILE A 30 0.47 -21.68 -3.03
C ILE A 30 1.41 -21.21 -1.92
N HIS A 31 1.66 -22.06 -0.95
CA HIS A 31 2.65 -21.81 0.09
C HIS A 31 3.96 -22.47 -0.29
N PHE A 32 4.95 -21.68 -0.72
CA PHE A 32 6.29 -22.15 -1.04
C PHE A 32 7.16 -22.19 0.22
N GLU A 33 7.97 -23.23 0.37
CA GLU A 33 8.84 -23.39 1.55
C GLU A 33 9.78 -22.20 1.75
N GLN A 34 10.44 -21.75 0.67
CA GLN A 34 11.49 -20.73 0.77
C GLN A 34 10.96 -19.30 0.57
N LYS A 35 9.83 -19.16 -0.13
CA LYS A 35 9.23 -17.85 -0.45
C LYS A 35 8.05 -17.48 0.45
N GLY A 36 7.41 -18.47 1.06
CA GLY A 36 6.17 -18.31 1.81
C GLY A 36 4.94 -18.26 0.91
N ARG A 37 3.85 -17.66 1.43
CA ARG A 37 2.53 -17.67 0.78
C ARG A 37 2.50 -16.75 -0.43
N LEU A 38 2.14 -17.32 -1.58
CA LEU A 38 2.05 -16.60 -2.85
C LEU A 38 0.70 -16.89 -3.51
N VAL A 39 0.02 -15.84 -3.96
CA VAL A 39 -1.20 -15.97 -4.77
C VAL A 39 -0.80 -15.80 -6.22
N LEU A 40 -0.93 -16.87 -6.99
CA LEU A 40 -0.57 -16.93 -8.39
C LEU A 40 -1.84 -16.98 -9.24
N GLN A 41 -1.85 -16.24 -10.35
CA GLN A 41 -2.89 -16.40 -11.35
C GLN A 41 -2.63 -17.68 -12.15
N LEU A 42 -3.61 -18.57 -12.20
CA LEU A 42 -3.47 -19.89 -12.81
C LEU A 42 -3.15 -19.79 -14.32
N ALA A 43 -3.70 -18.81 -15.02
CA ALA A 43 -3.43 -18.58 -16.44
C ALA A 43 -1.95 -18.22 -16.72
N ALA A 44 -1.32 -17.46 -15.83
CA ALA A 44 0.07 -17.00 -16.00
C ALA A 44 1.08 -17.97 -15.39
N ALA A 45 0.76 -18.58 -14.24
CA ALA A 45 1.66 -19.46 -13.51
C ALA A 45 1.48 -20.94 -13.87
N GLY A 46 0.32 -21.35 -14.37
CA GLY A 46 0.02 -22.72 -14.78
C GLY A 46 1.11 -23.39 -15.64
N PRO A 47 1.61 -22.77 -16.72
CA PRO A 47 2.69 -23.37 -17.54
C PRO A 47 4.04 -23.47 -16.80
N HIS A 48 4.22 -22.73 -15.70
CA HIS A 48 5.43 -22.73 -14.90
C HIS A 48 5.30 -23.55 -13.61
N LEU A 49 4.15 -24.15 -13.32
CA LEU A 49 3.93 -24.95 -12.13
C LEU A 49 3.97 -26.44 -12.52
N ALA A 50 5.06 -27.10 -12.17
CA ALA A 50 5.21 -28.54 -12.34
C ALA A 50 4.73 -29.27 -11.08
N ALA A 51 3.84 -30.25 -11.24
CA ALA A 51 3.43 -31.13 -10.14
C ALA A 51 4.62 -31.96 -9.65
N VAL A 52 4.76 -32.08 -8.33
CA VAL A 52 5.80 -32.88 -7.69
C VAL A 52 5.13 -34.09 -7.04
N PRO A 53 5.52 -35.33 -7.40
CA PRO A 53 4.95 -36.51 -6.76
C PRO A 53 5.33 -36.53 -5.28
N ARG A 54 4.36 -36.82 -4.40
CA ARG A 54 4.55 -36.90 -2.94
C ARG A 54 5.67 -37.87 -2.51
N ALA A 55 6.01 -38.84 -3.36
CA ALA A 55 7.11 -39.77 -3.14
C ALA A 55 8.52 -39.13 -3.16
N GLY A 56 8.65 -37.91 -3.70
CA GLY A 56 9.92 -37.18 -3.80
C GLY A 56 10.17 -36.14 -2.71
N VAL A 57 9.30 -36.05 -1.70
CA VAL A 57 9.40 -35.06 -0.61
C VAL A 57 9.78 -35.77 0.68
N ALA A 58 10.78 -35.24 1.38
CA ALA A 58 11.25 -35.80 2.65
C ALA A 58 10.08 -35.94 3.64
N ALA A 59 9.98 -37.09 4.30
CA ALA A 59 8.88 -37.41 5.23
C ALA A 59 8.77 -36.44 6.42
N ASP A 60 9.83 -35.69 6.73
CA ASP A 60 9.89 -34.65 7.78
C ASP A 60 9.49 -33.25 7.27
N SER A 61 9.20 -33.09 5.98
CA SER A 61 8.88 -31.78 5.43
C SER A 61 7.57 -31.26 6.02
N ALA A 62 7.61 -30.05 6.60
CA ALA A 62 6.48 -29.34 7.19
C ALA A 62 5.28 -29.16 6.23
N LEU A 63 5.51 -29.37 4.93
CA LEU A 63 4.53 -29.39 3.86
C LEU A 63 3.67 -30.67 3.82
N LEU A 64 3.89 -31.68 4.65
CA LEU A 64 2.99 -32.85 4.74
C LEU A 64 2.02 -32.78 5.92
N ASP A 65 2.28 -31.90 6.90
CA ASP A 65 1.43 -31.74 8.08
C ASP A 65 0.36 -30.66 7.85
N ALA A 66 -0.85 -31.08 7.47
CA ALA A 66 -1.98 -30.19 7.19
C ALA A 66 -2.37 -29.26 8.37
N THR A 67 -2.04 -29.65 9.60
CA THR A 67 -2.28 -28.88 10.84
C THR A 67 -1.30 -27.71 10.97
N ARG A 68 -0.08 -27.88 10.47
CA ARG A 68 0.98 -26.87 10.52
C ARG A 68 0.73 -25.69 9.58
N TRP A 69 -0.06 -25.83 8.53
CA TRP A 69 -0.28 -24.75 7.56
C TRP A 69 -1.34 -23.76 8.03
N HIS A 70 -2.36 -24.25 8.74
CA HIS A 70 -3.34 -23.41 9.43
C HIS A 70 -2.69 -22.62 10.57
N SER A 71 -1.59 -23.12 11.12
CA SER A 71 -0.92 -22.56 12.30
C SER A 71 0.28 -21.65 11.97
N ILE A 72 0.58 -21.41 10.68
CA ILE A 72 1.46 -20.31 10.22
C ILE A 72 0.64 -19.03 9.98
N ALA A 73 -0.56 -18.94 10.55
CA ALA A 73 -1.14 -17.66 10.89
C ALA A 73 -0.36 -17.11 12.09
N LEU A 74 0.46 -16.09 11.85
CA LEU A 74 0.93 -15.21 12.92
C LEU A 74 -0.26 -14.87 13.84
N PRO A 75 -0.10 -14.85 15.17
CA PRO A 75 -1.16 -14.40 16.06
C PRO A 75 -1.68 -13.05 15.56
N ALA A 76 -3.00 -12.93 15.48
CA ALA A 76 -3.73 -11.84 14.83
C ALA A 76 -3.47 -10.43 15.42
N GLU A 77 -2.55 -10.32 16.38
CA GLU A 77 -2.26 -9.13 17.18
C GLU A 77 -1.13 -8.27 16.60
N GLN A 78 -0.43 -8.73 15.55
CA GLN A 78 0.50 -7.90 14.77
C GLN A 78 0.00 -7.66 13.35
N ARG A 79 -1.29 -7.32 13.21
CA ARG A 79 -1.76 -6.57 12.04
C ARG A 79 -1.32 -5.11 12.15
N VAL A 80 -0.01 -4.87 12.22
CA VAL A 80 0.52 -3.57 11.80
C VAL A 80 0.19 -3.51 10.32
N LYS A 81 -0.84 -2.73 9.98
CA LYS A 81 -1.13 -2.32 8.62
C LYS A 81 0.21 -1.93 8.03
N LYS A 82 0.76 -2.72 7.10
CA LYS A 82 1.91 -2.32 6.28
C LYS A 82 1.42 -1.12 5.49
N SER A 83 1.48 0.06 6.12
CA SER A 83 1.56 1.33 5.46
C SER A 83 2.65 1.12 4.45
N LYS A 84 2.27 1.00 3.18
CA LYS A 84 3.19 0.94 2.07
C LYS A 84 4.02 2.21 2.23
N ALA A 85 5.20 2.09 2.85
CA ALA A 85 6.23 3.11 2.86
C ALA A 85 6.67 3.22 1.41
N THR A 86 5.82 3.89 0.65
CA THR A 86 6.11 4.33 -0.69
C THR A 86 7.09 5.45 -0.41
N THR A 87 8.37 5.10 -0.34
CA THR A 87 9.48 6.03 -0.46
C THR A 87 9.42 6.58 -1.88
N THR A 88 8.38 7.37 -2.16
CA THR A 88 8.44 8.38 -3.19
C THR A 88 9.37 9.41 -2.57
N THR A 89 10.59 9.48 -3.08
CA THR A 89 11.53 10.58 -2.87
C THR A 89 10.88 11.88 -3.38
N GLY A 90 9.87 12.37 -2.66
CA GLY A 90 9.30 13.68 -2.87
C GLY A 90 10.26 14.70 -2.28
N ALA A 91 10.50 15.79 -2.99
CA ALA A 91 11.25 16.91 -2.45
C ALA A 91 10.69 17.31 -1.07
N ALA A 92 11.58 17.57 -0.12
CA ALA A 92 11.21 18.03 1.22
C ALA A 92 10.99 19.54 1.21
N CYS A 93 10.09 20.01 2.07
CA CYS A 93 9.90 21.44 2.27
C CYS A 93 11.13 22.03 2.95
N ALA A 94 11.67 23.12 2.40
CA ALA A 94 12.82 23.82 2.98
C ALA A 94 12.57 24.37 4.39
N THR A 95 11.31 24.66 4.74
CA THR A 95 10.93 25.30 6.01
C THR A 95 10.62 24.31 7.12
N CYS A 96 9.77 23.30 6.86
CA CYS A 96 9.36 22.34 7.90
C CYS A 96 9.96 20.94 7.72
N ILE A 97 10.78 20.72 6.67
CA ILE A 97 11.49 19.47 6.37
C ILE A 97 10.56 18.26 6.13
N ARG A 98 9.24 18.48 6.10
CA ARG A 98 8.23 17.46 5.78
C ARG A 98 8.12 17.29 4.25
N PRO A 99 7.71 16.10 3.77
CA PRO A 99 7.72 15.82 2.35
C PRO A 99 6.58 16.55 1.62
N LEU A 100 6.89 17.21 0.49
CA LEU A 100 5.95 18.06 -0.25
C LEU A 100 4.76 17.29 -0.87
N ASN A 101 4.90 15.97 -1.02
CA ASN A 101 3.86 15.07 -1.50
C ASN A 101 2.81 14.71 -0.43
N ARG A 102 2.92 15.24 0.79
CA ARG A 102 1.96 15.04 1.88
C ARG A 102 1.25 16.34 2.25
N SER A 103 -0.05 16.26 2.49
CA SER A 103 -0.84 17.41 2.93
C SER A 103 -0.56 17.70 4.40
N GLN A 104 -0.23 18.95 4.69
CA GLN A 104 0.07 19.46 6.01
C GLN A 104 -1.02 20.46 6.42
N TYR A 105 -1.30 20.54 7.71
CA TYR A 105 -2.21 21.53 8.28
C TYR A 105 -1.41 22.55 9.07
N SER A 106 -1.90 23.79 9.13
CA SER A 106 -1.42 24.78 10.10
C SER A 106 -1.84 24.38 11.51
N GLU A 107 -1.14 24.91 12.53
CA GLU A 107 -1.46 24.67 13.95
C GLU A 107 -2.93 24.99 14.26
N ASP A 108 -3.44 26.11 13.74
CA ASP A 108 -4.84 26.53 13.86
C ASP A 108 -5.84 25.69 13.06
N LYS A 109 -5.37 24.73 12.25
CA LYS A 109 -6.15 23.97 11.26
C LYS A 109 -6.92 24.82 10.23
N LYS A 110 -6.72 26.14 10.21
CA LYS A 110 -7.33 27.09 9.25
C LYS A 110 -6.72 27.05 7.86
N LEU A 111 -5.53 26.48 7.73
CA LEU A 111 -4.84 26.36 6.44
C LEU A 111 -4.45 24.90 6.24
N LYS A 112 -4.59 24.44 5.00
CA LYS A 112 -4.16 23.11 4.57
C LYS A 112 -3.28 23.24 3.33
N SER A 113 -2.20 22.48 3.28
CA SER A 113 -1.32 22.43 2.11
C SER A 113 -1.82 21.45 1.08
N CYS A 114 -1.77 21.86 -0.18
CA CYS A 114 -2.06 20.97 -1.30
C CYS A 114 -0.78 20.24 -1.71
N PRO A 115 -0.75 18.89 -1.67
CA PRO A 115 0.43 18.11 -2.07
C PRO A 115 0.85 18.38 -3.51
N ARG A 116 -0.11 18.61 -4.40
CA ARG A 116 0.14 18.81 -5.83
C ARG A 116 0.73 20.19 -6.10
N CYS A 117 0.21 21.24 -5.48
CA CYS A 117 0.81 22.58 -5.57
C CYS A 117 2.19 22.63 -4.91
N SER A 118 2.34 22.00 -3.73
CA SER A 118 3.62 21.91 -3.02
C SER A 118 4.67 21.17 -3.85
N SER A 119 4.27 20.07 -4.50
CA SER A 119 5.17 19.32 -5.40
C SER A 119 5.51 20.10 -6.68
N LYS A 120 4.61 20.96 -7.18
CA LYS A 120 4.86 21.84 -8.34
C LYS A 120 5.82 22.97 -8.00
N ASP A 121 5.72 23.53 -6.79
CA ASP A 121 6.66 24.54 -6.28
C ASP A 121 8.04 23.91 -6.00
N GLY A 122 8.06 22.69 -5.46
CA GLY A 122 9.27 21.89 -5.27
C GLY A 122 10.21 22.39 -4.17
N ARG A 123 9.92 23.53 -3.54
CA ARG A 123 10.72 24.12 -2.45
C ARG A 123 9.94 24.19 -1.16
N GLU A 124 8.69 24.63 -1.20
CA GLU A 124 7.88 24.85 0.01
C GLU A 124 6.46 24.32 -0.11
N HIS A 125 5.86 24.02 1.04
CA HIS A 125 4.44 23.70 1.08
C HIS A 125 3.61 24.92 0.70
N VAL A 126 2.62 24.69 -0.15
CA VAL A 126 1.67 25.69 -0.62
C VAL A 126 0.34 25.47 0.07
N PHE A 127 -0.04 26.41 0.94
CA PHE A 127 -1.21 26.40 1.79
C PHE A 127 -2.34 27.26 1.23
N TYR A 128 -3.57 26.81 1.47
CA TYR A 128 -4.79 27.54 1.16
C TYR A 128 -5.73 27.51 2.36
N ASP A 129 -6.68 28.43 2.38
CA ASP A 129 -7.74 28.50 3.38
C ASP A 129 -8.55 27.20 3.43
N TYR A 130 -8.64 26.66 4.63
CA TYR A 130 -9.37 25.44 4.96
C TYR A 130 -10.58 25.82 5.81
N PRO A 131 -11.79 25.28 5.52
CA PRO A 131 -12.08 24.24 4.52
C PRO A 131 -12.36 24.73 3.09
N ASP A 132 -12.50 26.04 2.89
CA ASP A 132 -13.04 26.65 1.67
C ASP A 132 -12.33 26.18 0.37
N ALA A 133 -11.00 26.24 0.33
CA ALA A 133 -10.23 25.93 -0.88
C ALA A 133 -10.13 24.43 -1.20
N PHE A 134 -10.57 23.53 -0.32
CA PHE A 134 -10.50 22.07 -0.51
C PHE A 134 -11.87 21.43 -0.70
N GLY A 135 -12.87 22.01 -0.05
CA GLY A 135 -14.18 21.42 0.10
C GLY A 135 -14.18 20.22 1.05
N GLN A 136 -15.36 19.94 1.57
CA GLN A 136 -15.66 18.79 2.42
C GLN A 136 -16.75 17.95 1.73
N THR A 137 -16.72 16.65 1.94
CA THR A 137 -17.76 15.74 1.43
C THR A 137 -18.02 14.65 2.45
N ASP A 138 -19.28 14.36 2.74
CA ASP A 138 -19.68 13.29 3.69
C ASP A 138 -19.08 11.93 3.32
N ALA A 139 -18.94 11.65 2.03
CA ALA A 139 -18.30 10.45 1.50
C ALA A 139 -16.82 10.26 1.88
N ARG A 140 -16.16 11.28 2.45
CA ARG A 140 -14.77 11.22 2.94
C ARG A 140 -14.67 11.30 4.45
N VAL A 141 -15.79 11.44 5.16
CA VAL A 141 -15.80 11.41 6.62
C VAL A 141 -15.35 10.03 7.06
N SER A 142 -14.36 9.99 7.94
CA SER A 142 -13.81 8.79 8.54
C SER A 142 -13.27 9.14 9.91
N ASP A 143 -13.02 8.15 10.75
CA ASP A 143 -12.46 8.37 12.08
C ASP A 143 -11.14 9.19 12.05
N ALA A 144 -10.31 8.98 11.01
CA ALA A 144 -9.08 9.72 10.79
C ALA A 144 -9.25 11.09 10.08
N SER A 145 -10.45 11.43 9.61
CA SER A 145 -10.75 12.67 8.88
C SER A 145 -12.23 13.02 9.12
N PRO A 146 -12.59 13.51 10.32
CA PRO A 146 -13.98 13.73 10.70
C PRO A 146 -14.67 14.78 9.83
N ASP A 147 -13.89 15.72 9.29
CA ASP A 147 -14.38 16.77 8.40
C ASP A 147 -14.65 16.32 6.95
N GLY A 148 -14.25 15.09 6.57
CA GLY A 148 -14.38 14.63 5.18
C GLY A 148 -13.63 15.50 4.15
N ALA A 149 -12.56 16.15 4.59
CA ALA A 149 -11.78 17.06 3.78
C ALA A 149 -11.05 16.35 2.63
N GLN A 150 -11.04 17.02 1.48
CA GLN A 150 -10.36 16.49 0.29
C GLN A 150 -8.85 16.70 0.38
N SER A 151 -8.06 15.79 -0.17
CA SER A 151 -6.59 15.82 -0.08
C SER A 151 -5.95 16.90 -0.97
N TYR A 152 -6.65 17.31 -2.04
CA TYR A 152 -6.20 18.32 -3.00
C TYR A 152 -7.14 19.53 -2.98
N CYS A 153 -6.60 20.73 -3.25
CA CYS A 153 -7.42 21.93 -3.38
C CYS A 153 -8.36 21.82 -4.59
N ALA A 154 -9.45 22.58 -4.58
CA ALA A 154 -10.48 22.59 -5.62
C ALA A 154 -9.88 22.73 -7.02
N THR A 155 -8.95 23.68 -7.19
CA THR A 155 -8.17 23.85 -8.43
C THR A 155 -7.44 22.58 -8.88
N CYS A 156 -6.68 21.94 -8.00
CA CYS A 156 -5.95 20.71 -8.34
C CYS A 156 -6.87 19.52 -8.62
N ARG A 157 -8.13 19.59 -8.19
CA ARG A 157 -9.19 18.63 -8.51
C ARG A 157 -9.82 18.90 -9.87
N THR A 158 -9.92 20.16 -10.29
CA THR A 158 -10.47 20.57 -11.59
C THR A 158 -9.42 20.77 -12.70
N ASN A 159 -8.12 20.62 -12.39
CA ASN A 159 -6.98 20.92 -13.28
C ASN A 159 -6.93 22.38 -13.78
N ASP A 160 -7.49 23.32 -13.01
CA ASP A 160 -7.56 24.74 -13.38
C ASP A 160 -6.32 25.53 -12.90
N GLU A 161 -6.23 26.84 -13.20
CA GLU A 161 -5.10 27.71 -12.84
C GLU A 161 -4.92 27.85 -11.31
N PRO A 162 -3.67 28.03 -10.82
CA PRO A 162 -3.38 28.06 -9.38
C PRO A 162 -4.22 29.12 -8.67
N LEU A 163 -4.92 28.70 -7.60
CA LEU A 163 -5.77 29.57 -6.80
C LEU A 163 -4.96 30.78 -6.29
N ARG A 164 -5.44 32.00 -6.56
CA ARG A 164 -4.84 33.21 -5.98
C ARG A 164 -4.97 33.20 -4.46
N GLY A 165 -3.97 33.70 -3.75
CA GLY A 165 -3.95 33.73 -2.28
C GLY A 165 -3.25 32.54 -1.61
N ALA A 166 -2.49 31.75 -2.36
CA ALA A 166 -1.66 30.69 -1.81
C ALA A 166 -0.62 31.24 -0.82
N ARG A 167 -0.56 30.68 0.40
CA ARG A 167 0.46 31.01 1.41
C ARG A 167 1.56 29.97 1.40
N ARG A 168 2.82 30.41 1.42
CA ARG A 168 3.97 29.49 1.51
C ARG A 168 4.25 29.09 2.94
N CYS A 169 4.86 27.93 3.10
CA CYS A 169 5.29 27.40 4.40
C CYS A 169 6.14 28.39 5.22
N SER A 170 7.04 29.16 4.60
CA SER A 170 7.81 30.23 5.26
C SER A 170 6.97 31.39 5.78
N SER A 171 5.81 31.64 5.18
CA SER A 171 4.91 32.74 5.55
C SER A 171 3.92 32.35 6.65
N ILE A 172 3.92 31.10 7.08
CA ILE A 172 3.07 30.60 8.15
C ILE A 172 3.95 30.00 9.24
N ALA A 173 3.71 30.38 10.49
CA ALA A 173 4.36 29.72 11.61
C ALA A 173 3.79 28.30 11.73
N LEU A 174 4.53 27.30 11.26
CA LEU A 174 4.34 25.91 11.66
C LEU A 174 5.41 25.66 12.73
N ARG A 175 5.17 26.04 13.98
CA ARG A 175 6.10 25.70 15.07
C ARG A 175 5.73 24.38 15.73
#